data_AF-A0A7V0JW44-F1
#
_entry.id   AF-A0A7V0JW44-F1
#
_cell.length_a   1.000
_cell.length_b   1.000
_cell.length_c   1.000
_cell.angle_alpha   90.00
_cell.angle_beta   90.00
_cell.angle_gamma   90.00
#
_symmetry.space_group_name_H-M   'P 1'
#
loop_
_entity.id
_entity.type
_entity.pdbx_description
1 polymer ?
#
loop_
_entity_poly.entity_id
_entity_poly.type
_entity_poly.pdbx_seq_one_letter_code
_entity_poly.pdbx_strand_id
1 'polypeptide(L)'
;TLLRDREKTVDKISFIIKQIISIKNGNYIAFIPSLEYLGLFKKRLKISGYTLLVQNAIMSHSERKKFIHKLKNSRGNLILALLGGIFSEGVDYPGETLDGVIIISPSLPQVTEEREVLRRFYEEKYGDGFKYAYIVPGMTRVLQAAGRVIRSGDDRGIVVLIGKRFAYKEYIDLIPQHFYTESPYELISRDYLKEIKKFWSFFDH
;
A
#
# COMPACT_ATOMS: atom_id res chain seq x y z
N THR A 1 -7.08 -4.75 -21.83
CA THR A 1 -7.17 -3.35 -21.35
C THR A 1 -5.95 -2.61 -21.85
N LEU A 2 -6.16 -1.55 -22.64
CA LEU A 2 -5.12 -0.92 -23.45
C LEU A 2 -4.04 -0.27 -22.57
N LEU A 3 -2.77 -0.33 -22.98
CA LEU A 3 -1.62 0.29 -22.31
C LEU A 3 -1.91 1.75 -21.88
N ARG A 4 -2.63 2.49 -22.74
CA ARG A 4 -3.06 3.88 -22.52
C ARG A 4 -3.95 4.06 -21.28
N ASP A 5 -4.78 3.08 -20.93
CA ASP A 5 -5.62 3.13 -19.72
C ASP A 5 -4.79 2.92 -18.46
N ARG A 6 -3.75 2.08 -18.55
CA ARG A 6 -2.78 1.88 -17.46
C ARG A 6 -1.98 3.15 -17.21
N GLU A 7 -1.49 3.80 -18.26
CA GLU A 7 -0.75 5.07 -18.14
C GLU A 7 -1.60 6.19 -17.52
N LYS A 8 -2.83 6.39 -18.00
CA LYS A 8 -3.77 7.37 -17.41
C LYS A 8 -4.04 7.08 -15.93
N THR A 9 -4.14 5.81 -15.57
CA THR A 9 -4.34 5.40 -14.18
C THR A 9 -3.10 5.71 -13.33
N VAL A 10 -1.89 5.43 -13.83
CA VAL A 10 -0.63 5.76 -13.16
C VAL A 10 -0.47 7.27 -12.97
N ASP A 11 -0.86 8.10 -13.94
CA ASP A 11 -0.80 9.56 -13.80
C ASP A 11 -1.72 10.07 -12.70
N LYS A 12 -2.97 9.59 -12.68
CA LYS A 12 -3.95 9.93 -11.63
C LYS A 12 -3.43 9.53 -10.25
N ILE A 13 -2.92 8.31 -10.10
CA ILE A 13 -2.42 7.83 -8.82
C ILE A 13 -1.13 8.57 -8.42
N SER A 14 -0.26 8.89 -9.38
CA SER A 14 0.94 9.70 -9.15
C SER A 14 0.58 11.09 -8.63
N PHE A 15 -0.49 11.71 -9.17
CA PHE A 15 -1.00 12.97 -8.65
C PHE A 15 -1.51 12.83 -7.21
N ILE A 16 -2.30 11.80 -6.91
CA ILE A 16 -2.78 11.54 -5.55
C ILE A 16 -1.62 11.34 -4.57
N ILE A 17 -0.62 10.53 -4.91
CA ILE A 17 0.59 10.32 -4.10
C ILE A 17 1.28 11.65 -3.81
N LYS A 18 1.47 12.50 -4.83
CA LYS A 18 2.09 13.83 -4.66
C LYS A 18 1.32 14.70 -3.67
N GLN A 19 -0.01 14.71 -3.76
CA GLN A 19 -0.81 15.50 -2.83
C GLN A 19 -0.70 14.97 -1.40
N ILE A 20 -0.78 13.65 -1.20
CA ILE A 20 -0.65 13.02 0.12
C ILE A 20 0.70 13.37 0.77
N ILE A 21 1.81 13.14 0.07
CA ILE A 21 3.15 13.38 0.63
C ILE A 21 3.46 14.88 0.79
N SER A 22 2.71 15.76 0.13
CA SER A 22 2.87 17.22 0.29
C SER A 22 2.22 17.76 1.56
N ILE A 23 1.29 17.01 2.18
CA ILE A 23 0.61 17.45 3.41
C ILE A 23 1.57 17.44 4.60
N LYS A 24 2.36 16.36 4.74
CA LYS A 24 3.34 16.19 5.81
C LYS A 24 4.66 15.76 5.21
N ASN A 25 5.71 16.57 5.35
CA ASN A 25 7.05 16.17 4.95
C ASN A 25 7.50 14.99 5.82
N GLY A 26 7.79 13.86 5.19
CA GLY A 26 7.93 12.60 5.89
C GLY A 26 8.47 11.48 5.03
N ASN A 27 8.42 10.27 5.57
CA ASN A 27 8.87 9.05 4.94
C ASN A 27 7.68 8.16 4.59
N TYR A 28 7.56 7.81 3.32
CA TYR A 28 6.42 7.05 2.82
C TYR A 28 6.87 5.82 2.04
N ILE A 29 6.02 4.80 2.04
CA ILE A 29 6.13 3.65 1.14
C ILE A 29 4.85 3.56 0.32
N ALA A 30 4.99 3.57 -1.00
CA ALA A 30 3.93 3.22 -1.93
C ALA A 30 4.11 1.78 -2.42
N PHE A 31 3.18 0.91 -2.04
CA PHE A 31 3.12 -0.47 -2.50
C PHE A 31 2.37 -0.57 -3.83
N ILE A 32 3.09 -1.08 -4.83
CA ILE A 32 2.70 -1.18 -6.24
C ILE A 32 2.30 -2.64 -6.54
N PRO A 33 1.23 -2.88 -7.33
CA PRO A 33 0.68 -4.22 -7.49
C PRO A 33 1.48 -5.12 -8.45
N SER A 34 2.38 -4.57 -9.28
CA SER A 34 3.20 -5.37 -10.19
C SER A 34 4.49 -4.66 -10.61
N LEU A 35 5.48 -5.42 -11.08
CA LEU A 35 6.72 -4.89 -11.66
C LEU A 35 6.46 -4.00 -12.87
N GLU A 36 5.46 -4.32 -13.68
CA GLU A 36 5.06 -3.50 -14.83
C GLU A 36 4.59 -2.11 -14.38
N TYR A 37 3.69 -2.05 -13.39
CA TYR A 37 3.24 -0.79 -12.82
C TYR A 37 4.41 -0.04 -12.15
N LEU A 38 5.30 -0.75 -11.46
CA LEU A 38 6.49 -0.15 -10.83
C LEU A 38 7.38 0.55 -11.87
N GLY A 39 7.57 -0.08 -13.03
CA GLY A 39 8.28 0.50 -14.16
C GLY A 39 7.60 1.77 -14.70
N LEU A 40 6.26 1.78 -14.79
CA LEU A 40 5.51 2.96 -15.20
C LEU A 40 5.63 4.10 -14.17
N PHE A 41 5.47 3.81 -12.87
CA PHE A 41 5.67 4.80 -11.82
C PHE A 41 7.09 5.36 -11.82
N LYS A 42 8.13 4.52 -11.94
CA LYS A 42 9.53 4.96 -12.03
C LYS A 42 9.76 5.97 -13.17
N LYS A 43 9.10 5.77 -14.31
CA LYS A 43 9.21 6.68 -15.46
C LYS A 43 8.43 7.99 -15.25
N ARG A 44 7.20 7.91 -14.74
CA ARG A 44 6.22 9.00 -14.77
C ARG A 44 6.11 9.80 -13.46
N LEU A 45 6.38 9.18 -12.31
CA LEU A 45 6.32 9.85 -11.01
C LEU A 45 7.56 10.72 -10.82
N LYS A 46 7.38 12.03 -11.03
CA LYS A 46 8.38 13.07 -10.73
C LYS A 46 7.96 13.85 -9.49
N ILE A 47 8.76 13.81 -8.45
CA ILE A 47 8.49 14.48 -7.17
C ILE A 47 9.65 15.41 -6.85
N SER A 48 9.33 16.66 -6.52
CA SER A 48 10.29 17.66 -6.07
C SER A 48 10.33 17.67 -4.54
N GLY A 49 11.50 17.89 -3.95
CA GLY A 49 11.67 17.89 -2.49
C GLY A 49 11.63 16.51 -1.83
N TYR A 50 11.58 15.43 -2.62
CA TYR A 50 11.58 14.05 -2.12
C TYR A 50 12.64 13.21 -2.84
N THR A 51 13.31 12.35 -2.08
CA THR A 51 14.15 11.28 -2.62
C THR A 51 13.26 10.09 -3.01
N LEU A 52 13.19 9.80 -4.31
CA LEU A 52 12.48 8.63 -4.82
C LEU A 52 13.40 7.39 -4.80
N LEU A 53 13.04 6.39 -4.00
CA LEU A 53 13.73 5.11 -3.89
C LEU A 53 12.88 4.02 -4.52
N VAL A 54 13.37 3.35 -5.57
CA VAL A 54 12.58 2.35 -6.30
C VAL A 54 13.20 0.98 -6.11
N GLN A 55 12.41 0.03 -5.63
CA GLN A 55 12.81 -1.37 -5.51
C GLN A 55 13.21 -1.94 -6.90
N ASN A 56 14.30 -2.71 -6.95
CA ASN A 56 14.65 -3.53 -8.10
C ASN A 56 13.97 -4.90 -8.04
N ALA A 57 13.75 -5.53 -9.20
CA ALA A 57 13.11 -6.86 -9.27
C ALA A 57 13.87 -7.91 -8.44
N ILE A 58 15.19 -7.83 -8.46
CA ILE A 58 16.08 -8.58 -7.57
C ILE A 58 16.76 -7.54 -6.69
N MET A 59 16.60 -7.68 -5.38
CA MET A 59 17.18 -6.75 -4.42
C MET A 59 17.84 -7.52 -3.30
N SER A 60 19.13 -7.30 -3.12
CA SER A 60 19.91 -7.92 -2.05
C SER A 60 19.51 -7.36 -0.68
N HIS A 61 19.84 -8.11 0.37
CA HIS A 61 19.65 -7.65 1.74
C HIS A 61 20.42 -6.35 2.05
N SER A 62 21.60 -6.16 1.45
CA SER A 62 22.41 -4.95 1.59
C SER A 62 21.74 -3.73 0.96
N GLU A 63 21.21 -3.86 -0.26
CA GLU A 63 20.47 -2.77 -0.91
C GLU A 63 19.22 -2.39 -0.11
N ARG A 64 18.49 -3.37 0.40
CA ARG A 64 17.32 -3.14 1.26
C ARG A 64 17.71 -2.37 2.51
N LYS A 65 18.81 -2.76 3.18
CA LYS A 65 19.35 -2.01 4.34
C LYS A 65 19.67 -0.56 3.99
N LYS A 66 20.16 -0.26 2.79
CA LYS A 66 20.40 1.13 2.35
C LYS A 66 19.11 1.95 2.29
N PHE A 67 18.00 1.36 1.85
CA PHE A 67 16.70 2.05 1.83
C PHE A 67 16.24 2.36 3.25
N ILE A 68 16.28 1.36 4.14
CA ILE A 68 15.89 1.53 5.55
C ILE A 68 16.78 2.53 6.26
N HIS A 69 18.09 2.48 6.00
CA HIS A 69 19.05 3.44 6.53
C HIS A 69 18.73 4.87 6.07
N LYS A 70 18.35 5.09 4.80
CA LYS A 70 17.90 6.41 4.34
C LYS A 70 16.66 6.90 5.09
N LEU A 71 15.66 6.03 5.28
CA LEU A 71 14.47 6.41 6.06
C LEU A 71 14.81 6.80 7.50
N LYS A 72 15.77 6.12 8.14
CA LYS A 72 16.19 6.43 9.51
C LYS A 72 16.93 7.76 9.63
N ASN A 73 17.70 8.14 8.61
CA ASN A 73 18.63 9.27 8.70
C ASN A 73 18.15 10.52 7.96
N SER A 74 17.05 10.44 7.20
CA SER A 74 16.45 11.61 6.57
C SER A 74 14.93 11.49 6.47
N ARG A 75 14.28 12.65 6.36
CA ARG A 75 12.88 12.78 5.95
C ARG A 75 12.80 13.10 4.46
N GLY A 76 11.58 13.10 3.90
CA GLY A 76 11.37 13.40 2.50
C GLY A 76 11.77 12.23 1.60
N ASN A 77 11.51 10.99 2.02
CA ASN A 77 11.76 9.81 1.19
C ASN A 77 10.44 9.16 0.77
N LEU A 78 10.37 8.74 -0.50
CA LEU A 78 9.28 7.89 -0.99
C LEU A 78 9.88 6.59 -1.56
N ILE A 79 9.54 5.46 -0.95
CA ILE A 79 9.87 4.14 -1.48
C ILE A 79 8.74 3.67 -2.40
N LEU A 80 9.06 3.24 -3.61
CA LEU A 80 8.18 2.42 -4.45
C LEU A 80 8.60 0.95 -4.32
N ALA A 81 7.72 0.13 -3.80
CA ALA A 81 7.98 -1.30 -3.56
C ALA A 81 6.82 -2.17 -4.05
N LEU A 82 7.05 -3.45 -4.27
CA LEU A 82 5.97 -4.40 -4.59
C LEU A 82 5.18 -4.79 -3.34
N LEU A 83 3.85 -4.85 -3.47
CA LEU A 83 3.00 -5.43 -2.43
C LEU A 83 3.19 -6.96 -2.35
N GLY A 84 3.36 -7.49 -1.13
CA GLY A 84 3.73 -8.90 -0.93
C GLY A 84 5.20 -9.21 -1.22
N GLY A 85 6.03 -8.17 -1.33
CA GLY A 85 7.47 -8.30 -1.51
C GLY A 85 8.25 -8.08 -0.21
N ILE A 86 9.57 -8.05 -0.35
CA ILE A 86 10.50 -7.88 0.78
C ILE A 86 10.29 -6.60 1.59
N PHE A 87 9.54 -5.59 1.14
CA PHE A 87 9.27 -4.41 1.97
C PHE A 87 7.95 -4.51 2.75
N SER A 88 7.01 -5.37 2.33
CA SER A 88 5.81 -5.68 3.12
C SER A 88 6.05 -6.81 4.12
N GLU A 89 6.96 -7.73 3.79
CA GLU A 89 7.26 -8.93 4.57
C GLU A 89 8.72 -8.92 5.06
N GLY A 90 8.92 -8.90 6.38
CA GLY A 90 10.23 -9.13 7.03
C GLY A 90 11.19 -7.94 7.18
N VAL A 91 10.71 -6.68 7.09
CA VAL A 91 11.48 -5.49 7.52
C VAL A 91 10.87 -4.96 8.82
N ASP A 92 11.74 -4.69 9.80
CA ASP A 92 11.42 -3.79 10.89
C ASP A 92 11.92 -2.38 10.58
N TYR A 93 11.00 -1.40 10.52
CA TYR A 93 11.33 0.03 10.44
C TYR A 93 11.16 0.67 11.84
N PRO A 94 12.20 0.80 12.66
CA PRO A 94 12.05 1.18 14.07
C PRO A 94 11.31 2.52 14.27
N GLY A 95 10.39 2.62 15.24
CA GLY A 95 9.75 3.88 15.66
C GLY A 95 9.11 4.71 14.53
N GLU A 96 9.18 6.04 14.65
CA GLU A 96 8.64 7.06 13.73
C GLU A 96 9.30 7.12 12.34
N THR A 97 9.92 6.03 11.87
CA THR A 97 10.65 6.01 10.59
C THR A 97 9.72 6.14 9.38
N LEU A 98 8.41 5.88 9.53
CA LEU A 98 7.41 5.97 8.47
C LEU A 98 6.24 6.86 8.91
N ASP A 99 5.99 7.92 8.14
CA ASP A 99 4.83 8.80 8.30
C ASP A 99 3.60 8.22 7.58
N GLY A 100 3.78 7.32 6.59
CA GLY A 100 2.64 6.63 6.00
C GLY A 100 2.94 5.54 4.98
N VAL A 101 1.92 4.73 4.72
CA VAL A 101 1.91 3.69 3.70
C VAL A 101 0.75 3.95 2.73
N ILE A 102 1.04 3.86 1.44
CA ILE A 102 0.07 4.01 0.36
C ILE A 102 0.01 2.69 -0.38
N ILE A 103 -1.16 2.06 -0.47
CA ILE A 103 -1.34 0.76 -1.10
C ILE A 103 -2.21 0.92 -2.35
N ILE A 104 -1.65 0.61 -3.51
CA ILE A 104 -2.31 0.80 -4.79
C ILE A 104 -2.97 -0.50 -5.23
N SER A 105 -4.28 -0.58 -4.97
CA SER A 105 -5.14 -1.72 -5.26
C SER A 105 -4.74 -3.02 -4.51
N PRO A 106 -5.68 -3.94 -4.25
CA PRO A 106 -5.30 -5.25 -3.72
C PRO A 106 -4.44 -6.01 -4.75
N SER A 107 -3.28 -6.51 -4.30
CA SER A 107 -2.40 -7.39 -5.08
C SER A 107 -2.90 -8.82 -4.96
N LEU A 108 -3.85 -9.16 -5.84
CA LEU A 108 -4.36 -10.52 -5.93
C LEU A 108 -3.23 -11.47 -6.36
N PRO A 109 -3.20 -12.70 -5.83
CA PRO A 109 -2.30 -13.75 -6.34
C PRO A 109 -2.41 -13.88 -7.86
N GLN A 110 -1.30 -14.29 -8.49
CA GLN A 110 -1.34 -14.65 -9.91
C GLN A 110 -2.21 -15.89 -10.11
N VAL A 111 -2.84 -15.97 -11.28
CA VAL A 111 -3.57 -17.15 -11.72
C VAL A 111 -2.52 -18.20 -12.11
N THR A 112 -2.51 -19.31 -11.38
CA THR A 112 -1.65 -20.49 -11.64
C THR A 112 -2.51 -21.74 -11.52
N GLU A 113 -2.04 -22.87 -12.05
CA GLU A 113 -2.76 -24.15 -11.92
C GLU A 113 -2.98 -24.53 -10.46
N GLU A 114 -1.96 -24.38 -9.61
CA GLU A 114 -2.08 -24.65 -8.18
C GLU A 114 -3.12 -23.73 -7.51
N ARG A 115 -3.17 -22.46 -7.95
CA ARG A 115 -4.14 -21.50 -7.45
C ARG A 115 -5.56 -21.83 -7.90
N GLU A 116 -5.73 -22.32 -9.13
CA GLU A 116 -7.02 -22.76 -9.66
C GLU A 116 -7.51 -24.05 -9.01
N VAL A 117 -6.60 -24.98 -8.69
CA VAL A 117 -6.92 -26.15 -7.84
C VAL A 117 -7.44 -25.69 -6.48
N LEU A 118 -6.75 -24.75 -5.82
CA LEU A 118 -7.19 -24.20 -4.54
C LEU A 118 -8.54 -23.48 -4.65
N ARG A 119 -8.77 -22.74 -5.74
CA ARG A 119 -10.05 -22.08 -6.04
C ARG A 119 -11.17 -23.11 -6.13
N ARG A 120 -11.00 -24.18 -6.90
CA ARG A 120 -12.00 -25.25 -7.04
C ARG A 120 -12.30 -25.94 -5.71
N PHE A 121 -11.26 -26.27 -4.93
CA PHE A 121 -11.44 -26.85 -3.60
C PHE A 121 -12.29 -25.96 -2.67
N TYR A 122 -12.00 -24.66 -2.62
CA TYR A 122 -12.77 -23.74 -1.78
C TYR A 122 -14.17 -23.44 -2.33
N GLU A 123 -14.36 -23.52 -3.65
CA GLU A 123 -15.68 -23.47 -4.26
C GLU A 123 -16.54 -24.64 -3.78
N GLU A 124 -16.03 -25.87 -3.87
CA GLU A 124 -16.75 -27.07 -3.42
C GLU A 124 -17.05 -27.05 -1.91
N LYS A 125 -16.11 -26.55 -1.11
CA LYS A 125 -16.22 -26.59 0.35
C LYS A 125 -17.06 -25.44 0.94
N TYR A 126 -16.98 -24.25 0.36
CA TYR A 126 -17.53 -23.03 0.96
C TYR A 126 -18.37 -22.16 0.00
N GLY A 127 -18.50 -22.55 -1.27
CA GLY A 127 -19.28 -21.82 -2.28
C GLY A 127 -18.72 -20.46 -2.69
N ASP A 128 -17.44 -20.18 -2.36
CA ASP A 128 -16.80 -18.90 -2.70
C ASP A 128 -15.28 -19.08 -2.93
N GLY A 129 -14.95 -19.87 -3.95
CA GLY A 129 -13.58 -20.24 -4.26
C GLY A 129 -12.71 -19.03 -4.60
N PHE A 130 -13.28 -18.03 -5.27
CA PHE A 130 -12.55 -16.81 -5.64
C PHE A 130 -12.15 -15.99 -4.42
N LYS A 131 -13.05 -15.81 -3.44
CA LYS A 131 -12.73 -15.09 -2.20
C LYS A 131 -11.57 -15.73 -1.45
N TYR A 132 -11.63 -17.04 -1.22
CA TYR A 132 -10.63 -17.73 -0.40
C TYR A 132 -9.30 -17.95 -1.14
N ALA A 133 -9.31 -18.18 -2.45
CA ALA A 133 -8.08 -18.38 -3.21
C ALA A 133 -7.38 -17.06 -3.56
N TYR A 134 -8.12 -15.96 -3.77
CA TYR A 134 -7.56 -14.70 -4.29
C TYR A 134 -7.77 -13.48 -3.38
N ILE A 135 -9.00 -13.18 -2.98
CA ILE A 135 -9.31 -11.94 -2.24
C ILE A 135 -8.67 -11.96 -0.85
N VAL A 136 -8.92 -13.02 -0.07
CA VAL A 136 -8.40 -13.16 1.29
C VAL A 136 -6.87 -13.08 1.32
N PRO A 137 -6.11 -13.85 0.51
CA PRO A 137 -4.65 -13.72 0.44
C PRO A 137 -4.18 -12.32 0.02
N GLY A 138 -4.89 -11.68 -0.92
CA GLY A 138 -4.60 -10.32 -1.35
C GLY A 138 -4.77 -9.31 -0.21
N MET A 139 -5.87 -9.39 0.54
CA MET A 139 -6.15 -8.53 1.69
C MET A 139 -5.20 -8.80 2.87
N THR A 140 -4.79 -10.05 3.10
CA THR A 140 -3.77 -10.36 4.11
C THR A 140 -2.48 -9.59 3.83
N ARG A 141 -2.00 -9.53 2.57
CA ARG A 141 -0.82 -8.74 2.20
C ARG A 141 -1.04 -7.24 2.40
N VAL A 142 -2.23 -6.73 2.11
CA VAL A 142 -2.61 -5.33 2.34
C VAL A 142 -2.53 -4.99 3.82
N LEU A 143 -3.12 -5.82 4.68
CA LEU A 143 -3.15 -5.60 6.13
C LEU A 143 -1.75 -5.74 6.75
N GLN A 144 -0.94 -6.69 6.28
CA GLN A 144 0.46 -6.82 6.69
C GLN A 144 1.29 -5.58 6.32
N ALA A 145 1.07 -5.02 5.13
CA ALA A 145 1.73 -3.79 4.70
C ALA A 145 1.24 -2.57 5.49
N ALA A 146 -0.07 -2.47 5.75
CA ALA A 146 -0.67 -1.40 6.56
C ALA A 146 -0.12 -1.38 7.99
N GLY A 147 -0.02 -2.56 8.63
CA GLY A 147 0.54 -2.73 9.98
C GLY A 147 2.02 -2.37 10.11
N ARG A 148 2.72 -2.03 9.01
CA ARG A 148 4.10 -1.53 9.09
C ARG A 148 4.19 -0.08 9.56
N VAL A 149 3.13 0.72 9.44
CA VAL A 149 3.14 2.14 9.85
C VAL A 149 2.96 2.31 11.36
N ILE A 150 2.06 1.54 11.96
CA ILE A 150 1.64 1.70 13.35
C ILE A 150 2.07 0.46 14.12
N ARG A 151 3.05 0.58 15.02
CA ARG A 151 3.61 -0.57 15.77
C ARG A 151 3.68 -0.38 17.27
N SER A 152 3.60 0.86 17.74
CA SER A 152 3.49 1.23 19.14
C SER A 152 2.33 2.19 19.36
N GLY A 153 1.90 2.35 20.62
CA GLY A 153 0.83 3.30 20.98
C GLY A 153 1.17 4.76 20.70
N ASP A 154 2.44 5.07 20.50
CA ASP A 154 2.95 6.42 20.23
C ASP A 154 3.22 6.67 18.75
N ASP A 155 3.30 5.61 17.93
CA ASP A 155 3.51 5.76 16.49
C ASP A 155 2.32 6.51 15.87
N ARG A 156 2.62 7.45 14.97
CA ARG A 156 1.64 8.19 14.19
C ARG A 156 1.93 8.02 12.72
N GLY A 157 0.90 7.69 11.95
CA GLY A 157 1.00 7.66 10.51
C GLY A 157 -0.31 7.31 9.83
N ILE A 158 -0.31 7.49 8.52
CA ILE A 158 -1.48 7.26 7.68
C ILE A 158 -1.33 5.97 6.87
N VAL A 159 -2.43 5.23 6.72
CA VAL A 159 -2.55 4.16 5.73
C VAL A 159 -3.57 4.60 4.71
N VAL A 160 -3.17 4.67 3.44
CA VAL A 160 -4.03 5.09 2.34
C VAL A 160 -4.21 3.94 1.35
N LEU A 161 -5.45 3.47 1.19
CA LEU A 161 -5.80 2.41 0.24
C LEU A 161 -6.38 3.05 -1.03
N ILE A 162 -5.63 3.02 -2.13
CA ILE A 162 -6.04 3.62 -3.41
C ILE A 162 -6.59 2.53 -4.33
N GLY A 163 -7.90 2.55 -4.59
CA GLY A 163 -8.52 1.74 -5.64
C GLY A 163 -9.93 1.26 -5.31
N LYS A 164 -10.82 1.30 -6.31
CA LYS A 164 -12.25 0.98 -6.14
C LYS A 164 -12.54 -0.38 -5.51
N ARG A 165 -11.68 -1.37 -5.72
CA ARG A 165 -11.87 -2.73 -5.19
C ARG A 165 -11.91 -2.75 -3.66
N PHE A 166 -11.21 -1.85 -2.98
CA PHE A 166 -11.25 -1.76 -1.52
C PHE A 166 -12.62 -1.35 -0.98
N ALA A 167 -13.47 -0.71 -1.80
CA ALA A 167 -14.82 -0.32 -1.42
C ALA A 167 -15.87 -1.42 -1.72
N TYR A 168 -15.48 -2.50 -2.39
CA TYR A 168 -16.40 -3.61 -2.66
C TYR A 168 -16.59 -4.43 -1.39
N LYS A 169 -17.81 -4.95 -1.20
CA LYS A 169 -18.21 -5.68 0.02
C LYS A 169 -17.23 -6.82 0.35
N GLU A 170 -16.82 -7.59 -0.65
CA GLU A 170 -15.94 -8.76 -0.48
C GLU A 170 -14.54 -8.40 0.02
N TYR A 171 -14.12 -7.13 -0.12
CA TYR A 171 -12.83 -6.63 0.32
C TYR A 171 -12.93 -5.83 1.62
N ILE A 172 -13.90 -4.92 1.73
CA ILE A 172 -14.03 -4.02 2.88
C ILE A 172 -14.41 -4.76 4.15
N ASP A 173 -15.22 -5.83 4.02
CA ASP A 173 -15.61 -6.70 5.14
C ASP A 173 -14.43 -7.51 5.71
N LEU A 174 -13.30 -7.57 5.00
CA LEU A 174 -12.08 -8.24 5.47
C LEU A 174 -11.17 -7.29 6.27
N ILE A 175 -11.50 -6.00 6.37
CA ILE A 175 -10.77 -5.05 7.21
C ILE A 175 -11.08 -5.38 8.68
N PRO A 176 -10.07 -5.60 9.55
CA PRO A 176 -10.29 -5.90 10.96
C PRO A 176 -10.95 -4.74 11.71
N GLN A 177 -11.72 -5.08 12.76
CA GLN A 177 -12.47 -4.10 13.55
C GLN A 177 -11.60 -2.96 14.12
N HIS A 178 -10.36 -3.23 14.53
CA HIS A 178 -9.49 -2.20 15.11
C HIS A 178 -9.03 -1.11 14.12
N PHE A 179 -9.39 -1.20 12.84
CA PHE A 179 -9.15 -0.14 11.85
C PHE A 179 -10.30 0.87 11.75
N TYR A 180 -11.46 0.61 12.36
CA TYR A 180 -12.65 1.47 12.28
C TYR A 180 -13.40 1.52 13.62
N THR A 181 -14.34 2.45 13.75
CA THR A 181 -15.12 2.66 14.98
C THR A 181 -16.49 2.01 14.88
N GLU A 182 -17.26 2.35 13.84
CA GLU A 182 -18.64 1.88 13.69
C GLU A 182 -18.76 0.88 12.55
N SER A 183 -18.18 1.20 11.40
CA SER A 183 -18.33 0.41 10.18
C SER A 183 -17.10 0.54 9.28
N PRO A 184 -16.63 -0.53 8.61
CA PRO A 184 -15.48 -0.41 7.72
C PRO A 184 -15.79 0.51 6.52
N TYR A 185 -17.06 0.77 6.19
CA TYR A 185 -17.48 1.71 5.15
C TYR A 185 -17.16 3.17 5.47
N GLU A 186 -16.92 3.53 6.73
CA GLU A 186 -16.46 4.88 7.12
C GLU A 186 -15.05 5.19 6.58
N LEU A 187 -14.28 4.15 6.24
CA LEU A 187 -12.93 4.27 5.66
C LEU A 187 -12.98 4.72 4.19
N ILE A 188 -14.15 4.73 3.57
CA ILE A 188 -14.33 5.25 2.20
C ILE A 188 -14.36 6.77 2.26
N SER A 189 -13.19 7.35 2.01
CA SER A 189 -13.00 8.79 2.03
C SER A 189 -13.75 9.50 0.89
N ARG A 190 -14.45 10.58 1.23
CA ARG A 190 -15.04 11.53 0.26
C ARG A 190 -14.09 12.69 -0.05
N ASP A 191 -13.22 13.04 0.90
CA ASP A 191 -12.20 14.06 0.79
C ASP A 191 -10.95 13.65 1.59
N TYR A 192 -10.14 12.81 0.96
CA TYR A 192 -8.95 12.24 1.59
C TYR A 192 -7.93 13.32 1.98
N LEU A 193 -7.89 14.45 1.26
CA LEU A 193 -6.97 15.53 1.58
C LEU A 193 -7.37 16.21 2.89
N LYS A 194 -8.66 16.50 3.07
CA LYS A 194 -9.18 17.11 4.29
C LYS A 194 -9.00 16.20 5.49
N GLU A 195 -9.28 14.90 5.33
CA GLU A 195 -9.12 13.90 6.40
C GLU A 195 -7.66 13.74 6.82
N ILE A 196 -6.73 13.63 5.87
CA ILE A 196 -5.29 13.51 6.16
C ILE A 196 -4.75 14.80 6.80
N LYS A 197 -5.15 15.98 6.32
CA LYS A 197 -4.77 17.27 6.94
C LYS A 197 -5.27 17.36 8.38
N LYS A 198 -6.53 16.99 8.62
CA LYS A 198 -7.13 16.98 9.95
C LYS A 198 -6.35 16.04 10.88
N PHE A 199 -6.01 14.84 10.42
CA PHE A 199 -5.22 13.89 11.19
C PHE A 199 -3.87 14.49 11.64
N TRP A 200 -3.09 15.06 10.72
CA TRP A 200 -1.77 15.62 11.06
C TRP A 200 -1.87 16.86 11.96
N SER A 201 -2.92 17.67 11.82
CA SER A 201 -3.12 18.85 12.67
C SER A 201 -3.25 18.54 14.17
N PHE A 202 -3.56 17.30 14.56
CA PHE A 202 -3.59 16.89 15.97
C PHE A 202 -2.18 16.68 16.58
N PHE A 203 -1.14 16.62 15.74
CA PHE A 203 0.22 16.27 16.16
C PHE A 203 1.26 17.36 15.82
N ASP A 204 0.86 18.45 15.18
CA ASP A 204 1.74 19.58 14.81
C ASP A 204 1.96 20.57 15.99
N HIS A 205 2.09 20.07 17.23
CA HIS A 205 2.30 20.85 18.46
C HIS A 205 3.66 20.57 19.11
#